data_AF-A0A7R9M6T9-F1
#
_entry.id   AF-A0A7R9M6T9-F1
#
_cell.length_a   1.000
_cell.length_b   1.000
_cell.length_c   1.000
_cell.angle_alpha   90.00
_cell.angle_beta   90.00
_cell.angle_gamma   90.00
#
_symmetry.space_group_name_H-M   'P 1'
#
loop_
_entity.id
_entity.type
_entity.pdbx_description
1 polymer ?
#
loop_
_entity_poly.entity_id
_entity_poly.type
_entity_poly.pdbx_seq_one_letter_code
_entity_poly.pdbx_strand_id
1 'polypeptide(L)'
;MSSDGLNRRKRTVNRNGDTNEGNVCRVVSREVSPERPQNQSIMKRVMSGMTLSMAILAMVYYTTQCNDTKELVMASANQSIKDFPIRRQVMCSQDYDEERVRFPSCTPQRCGRFVSDSVITEPEAKHLLLVAKRGLSLGGSSGGVTRLNVDTGLLSIATNFVNIYKLIERTQRMDEHLKELFTEKDLQVYRTVKNKIRKRIAIHFGVPSAQLYFTRTSSFLRMTSKRPQIKADVYWRRHVDKREVKCLRFTSLLYLSTYGADFSGGRFIFTDEMSNQTIEPKFGRVAAFTSGSENEHFVERVTSGARYSLLIGFTSDPKFAVKYLQVNLLTQEKAMIESLSEYLVSEDVLNSRLRRLTDNSLSLNSIALKDDTEGLLLGHPLDVYLLIRRMAIDWKEVKDLLRTKDQRLSDVQMRQIGGHSNHTNALKFDSQCVSSSHEIITNKELKDAAYGVISLINTYDLDIKSLANGFIRSKTSSGAEVTSNGNQSKYALNAFDCYLIGKQTFDNKEYSDAKQWLTEAIDRLDDMTSDEIIADIFNYLSFCELKSGKISGAQKYKRLSAAIKIKPPNMIPIAMGSTDVVPVMKLALELDCLN
;
A
#
# COMPACT_ATOMS: atom_id res chain seq x y z
N MET A 1 54.09 50.40 -28.24
CA MET A 1 54.69 51.41 -29.15
C MET A 1 53.58 52.36 -29.51
N SER A 2 53.35 53.36 -28.66
CA SER A 2 53.87 54.74 -28.77
C SER A 2 52.72 55.60 -29.29
N SER A 3 52.04 56.39 -28.44
CA SER A 3 52.46 57.74 -28.04
C SER A 3 53.03 58.52 -29.22
N ASP A 4 52.34 59.58 -29.65
CA ASP A 4 52.89 60.93 -29.47
C ASP A 4 51.85 61.99 -29.81
N GLY A 5 51.82 63.00 -28.94
CA GLY A 5 51.17 64.28 -29.18
C GLY A 5 52.08 65.23 -29.96
N LEU A 6 51.90 66.53 -29.67
CA LEU A 6 52.46 67.72 -30.34
C LEU A 6 51.58 68.20 -31.52
N ASN A 7 51.27 69.49 -31.70
CA ASN A 7 51.84 70.68 -31.07
C ASN A 7 50.91 71.91 -31.17
N ARG A 8 51.31 72.89 -30.38
CA ARG A 8 50.75 74.22 -30.07
C ARG A 8 50.68 75.23 -31.22
N ARG A 9 49.64 76.08 -31.13
CA ARG A 9 49.60 77.58 -31.18
C ARG A 9 50.47 78.33 -32.23
N LYS A 10 49.88 79.30 -32.96
CA LYS A 10 49.79 80.76 -32.63
C LYS A 10 49.36 81.62 -33.85
N ARG A 11 48.65 82.72 -33.53
CA ARG A 11 48.72 84.09 -34.11
C ARG A 11 48.14 84.35 -35.52
N THR A 12 47.00 85.05 -35.57
CA THR A 12 46.77 86.50 -35.86
C THR A 12 46.97 86.90 -37.32
N VAL A 13 45.98 87.59 -37.91
CA VAL A 13 46.08 88.97 -38.43
C VAL A 13 44.76 89.40 -39.12
N ASN A 14 44.43 90.67 -38.89
CA ASN A 14 43.34 91.51 -39.43
C ASN A 14 43.25 91.62 -40.95
N ARG A 15 42.05 92.01 -41.44
CA ARG A 15 41.75 93.22 -42.24
C ARG A 15 40.26 93.21 -42.63
N ASN A 16 39.44 94.13 -42.11
CA ASN A 16 39.11 95.47 -42.63
C ASN A 16 38.39 95.47 -43.98
N GLY A 17 37.21 96.11 -44.00
CA GLY A 17 36.43 96.46 -45.17
C GLY A 17 35.21 97.29 -44.77
N ASP A 18 35.43 98.61 -44.67
CA ASP A 18 34.45 99.68 -44.42
C ASP A 18 33.30 99.71 -45.44
N THR A 19 32.14 100.25 -45.06
CA THR A 19 31.67 101.55 -45.60
C THR A 19 30.42 102.07 -44.87
N ASN A 20 30.45 103.39 -44.64
CA ASN A 20 29.49 104.26 -43.96
C ASN A 20 28.20 104.52 -44.75
N GLU A 21 27.13 104.91 -44.04
CA GLU A 21 26.49 106.25 -44.07
C GLU A 21 25.18 106.20 -43.24
N GLY A 22 25.10 106.90 -42.09
CA GLY A 22 24.32 108.14 -41.91
C GLY A 22 22.84 107.85 -41.55
N ASN A 23 22.16 108.46 -40.58
CA ASN A 23 22.42 109.63 -39.77
C ASN A 23 21.29 109.75 -38.69
N VAL A 24 21.59 110.39 -37.56
CA VAL A 24 20.70 111.14 -36.63
C VAL A 24 19.97 110.42 -35.47
N CYS A 25 20.08 111.11 -34.34
CA CYS A 25 19.83 110.77 -32.93
C CYS A 25 18.37 110.54 -32.50
N ARG A 26 18.18 109.60 -31.58
CA ARG A 26 17.16 109.69 -30.52
C ARG A 26 17.74 109.19 -29.19
N VAL A 27 17.93 110.12 -28.27
CA VAL A 27 18.22 109.85 -26.85
C VAL A 27 16.90 109.47 -26.18
N VAL A 28 16.77 108.22 -25.72
CA VAL A 28 15.83 107.85 -24.65
C VAL A 28 16.46 106.77 -23.78
N SER A 29 16.83 107.19 -22.58
CA SER A 29 16.81 106.50 -21.28
C SER A 29 17.34 105.06 -21.16
N ARG A 30 18.44 104.94 -20.40
CA ARG A 30 18.84 103.70 -19.72
C ARG A 30 17.76 103.27 -18.74
N GLU A 31 17.14 102.12 -18.98
CA GLU A 31 16.49 101.32 -17.94
C GLU A 31 17.40 100.15 -17.58
N VAL A 32 18.05 100.26 -16.42
CA VAL A 32 18.54 99.11 -15.67
C VAL A 32 17.33 98.54 -14.92
N SER A 33 16.97 97.30 -15.23
CA SER A 33 15.95 96.54 -14.51
C SER A 33 16.48 95.13 -14.22
N PRO A 34 16.00 94.49 -13.15
CA PRO A 34 16.86 93.96 -12.09
C PRO A 34 17.18 92.46 -12.26
N GLU A 35 18.24 92.03 -11.58
CA GLU A 35 18.56 90.61 -11.40
C GLU A 35 17.33 89.85 -10.89
N ARG A 36 16.96 88.77 -11.61
CA ARG A 36 15.92 87.84 -11.16
C ARG A 36 16.41 87.13 -9.89
N PRO A 37 15.57 86.99 -8.84
CA PRO A 37 15.98 86.28 -7.65
C PRO A 37 16.08 84.77 -7.95
N GLN A 38 17.32 84.27 -8.00
CA GLN A 38 17.70 82.87 -8.20
C GLN A 38 17.05 81.91 -7.17
N ASN A 39 16.53 82.45 -6.06
CA ASN A 39 15.88 81.70 -4.98
C ASN A 39 14.52 81.08 -5.35
N GLN A 40 13.75 81.65 -6.28
CA GLN A 40 12.45 81.06 -6.65
C GLN A 40 12.60 79.75 -7.44
N SER A 41 13.65 79.60 -8.28
CA SER A 41 13.88 78.37 -9.04
C SER A 41 14.43 77.24 -8.19
N ILE A 42 15.21 77.56 -7.16
CA ILE A 42 15.73 76.58 -6.20
C ILE A 42 14.61 76.10 -5.29
N MET A 43 13.78 77.01 -4.77
CA MET A 43 12.64 76.67 -3.92
C MET A 43 11.60 75.83 -4.66
N LYS A 44 11.31 76.11 -5.94
CA LYS A 44 10.45 75.25 -6.77
C LYS A 44 11.03 73.84 -6.97
N ARG A 45 12.35 73.70 -7.15
CA ARG A 45 13.01 72.38 -7.26
C ARG A 45 12.98 71.60 -5.95
N VAL A 46 13.24 72.28 -4.82
CA VAL A 46 13.17 71.66 -3.48
C VAL A 46 11.75 71.24 -3.14
N MET A 47 10.74 72.07 -3.43
CA MET A 47 9.33 71.73 -3.21
C MET A 47 8.86 70.59 -4.14
N SER A 48 9.33 70.55 -5.40
CA SER A 48 9.08 69.40 -6.30
C SER A 48 9.74 68.11 -5.82
N GLY A 49 10.93 68.22 -5.22
CA GLY A 49 11.63 67.09 -4.60
C GLY A 49 10.91 66.59 -3.36
N MET A 50 10.50 67.48 -2.45
CA MET A 50 9.75 67.11 -1.24
C MET A 50 8.38 66.51 -1.56
N THR A 51 7.67 67.03 -2.57
CA THR A 51 6.39 66.45 -3.00
C THR A 51 6.57 65.08 -3.65
N LEU A 52 7.61 64.88 -4.46
CA LEU A 52 7.94 63.56 -5.00
C LEU A 52 8.36 62.58 -3.90
N SER A 53 9.18 63.01 -2.94
CA SER A 53 9.57 62.19 -1.78
C SER A 53 8.39 61.85 -0.88
N MET A 54 7.47 62.79 -0.63
CA MET A 54 6.22 62.55 0.09
C MET A 54 5.27 61.64 -0.68
N ALA A 55 5.20 61.75 -2.01
CA ALA A 55 4.42 60.85 -2.86
C ALA A 55 5.01 59.44 -2.88
N ILE A 56 6.33 59.30 -2.92
CA ILE A 56 7.03 58.01 -2.81
C ILE A 56 6.83 57.43 -1.41
N LEU A 57 6.95 58.24 -0.35
CA LEU A 57 6.69 57.80 1.03
C LEU A 57 5.23 57.40 1.23
N ALA A 58 4.29 58.15 0.65
CA ALA A 58 2.87 57.81 0.67
C ALA A 58 2.57 56.57 -0.16
N MET A 59 3.24 56.38 -1.31
CA MET A 59 3.13 55.18 -2.14
C MET A 59 3.75 53.97 -1.44
N VAL A 60 4.91 54.12 -0.79
CA VAL A 60 5.54 53.09 0.04
C VAL A 60 4.63 52.78 1.23
N TYR A 61 4.10 53.79 1.91
CA TYR A 61 3.16 53.63 3.03
C TYR A 61 1.89 52.90 2.58
N TYR A 62 1.24 53.36 1.51
CA TYR A 62 0.05 52.69 0.93
C TYR A 62 0.36 51.29 0.43
N THR A 63 1.49 51.04 -0.23
CA THR A 63 1.86 49.68 -0.68
C THR A 63 2.24 48.77 0.49
N THR A 64 2.81 49.31 1.57
CA THR A 64 3.07 48.55 2.81
C THR A 64 1.82 48.29 3.64
N GLN A 65 0.81 49.15 3.55
CA GLN A 65 -0.44 49.06 4.32
C GLN A 65 -1.57 48.37 3.54
N CYS A 66 -1.54 48.36 2.21
CA CYS A 66 -2.41 47.51 1.37
C CYS A 66 -1.96 46.04 1.32
N ASN A 67 -0.76 45.70 1.81
CA ASN A 67 -0.27 44.33 1.93
C ASN A 67 -0.57 43.73 3.32
N ASP A 68 -1.81 43.86 3.77
CA ASP A 68 -2.25 43.50 5.13
C ASP A 68 -2.44 41.99 5.37
N THR A 69 -1.70 41.17 4.61
CA THR A 69 -1.19 39.86 5.06
C THR A 69 0.18 39.69 4.44
N LYS A 70 1.26 39.84 5.23
CA LYS A 70 2.59 39.38 4.81
C LYS A 70 2.56 37.85 4.76
N GLU A 71 1.98 37.25 3.73
CA GLU A 71 2.11 35.82 3.45
C GLU A 71 3.56 35.54 3.06
N LEU A 72 4.29 34.80 3.89
CA LEU A 72 5.65 34.40 3.56
C LEU A 72 5.61 33.10 2.77
N VAL A 73 6.10 33.12 1.53
CA VAL A 73 6.24 31.90 0.73
C VAL A 73 7.44 31.11 1.27
N MET A 74 7.15 30.10 2.09
CA MET A 74 8.15 29.20 2.67
C MET A 74 8.79 28.32 1.59
N ALA A 75 8.03 27.90 0.57
CA ALA A 75 8.52 27.09 -0.54
C ALA A 75 7.81 27.44 -1.84
N SER A 76 8.52 28.08 -2.77
CA SER A 76 7.94 28.46 -4.07
C SER A 76 7.96 27.31 -5.08
N ALA A 77 6.97 27.25 -5.98
CA ALA A 77 6.90 26.28 -7.07
C ALA A 77 8.06 26.44 -8.06
N ASN A 78 8.58 27.66 -8.21
CA ASN A 78 9.71 27.98 -9.10
C ASN A 78 11.07 27.65 -8.48
N GLN A 79 11.13 27.36 -7.18
CA GLN A 79 12.35 26.98 -6.47
C GLN A 79 12.60 25.46 -6.57
N SER A 80 13.88 25.05 -6.66
CA SER A 80 14.31 23.66 -6.52
C SER A 80 14.83 23.40 -5.09
N ILE A 81 14.25 22.40 -4.39
CA ILE A 81 14.60 22.04 -3.01
C ILE A 81 15.14 20.60 -2.96
N LYS A 82 16.18 20.30 -3.76
CA LYS A 82 16.75 18.95 -3.87
C LYS A 82 17.77 18.65 -2.78
N ASP A 83 18.79 19.53 -2.65
CA ASP A 83 19.97 19.26 -1.83
C ASP A 83 19.73 19.55 -0.34
N PHE A 84 19.06 20.68 -0.07
CA PHE A 84 18.80 21.14 1.29
C PHE A 84 17.29 21.25 1.54
N PRO A 85 16.66 20.23 2.17
CA PRO A 85 15.27 20.30 2.58
C PRO A 85 15.02 21.49 3.49
N ILE A 86 13.91 22.18 3.27
CA ILE A 86 13.48 23.26 4.18
C ILE A 86 12.96 22.61 5.46
N ARG A 87 13.47 23.09 6.59
CA ARG A 87 13.11 22.63 7.93
C ARG A 87 12.73 23.84 8.76
N ARG A 88 11.51 23.89 9.26
CA ARG A 88 11.06 24.95 10.16
C ARG A 88 10.57 24.32 11.45
N GLN A 89 11.28 24.60 12.53
CA GLN A 89 10.88 24.13 13.86
C GLN A 89 9.81 25.07 14.41
N VAL A 90 8.80 24.49 15.06
CA VAL A 90 7.75 25.20 15.79
C VAL A 90 7.65 24.62 17.20
N MET A 91 7.07 25.38 18.12
CA MET A 91 6.81 24.87 19.48
C MET A 91 5.74 23.79 19.42
N CYS A 92 6.00 22.65 20.07
CA CYS A 92 5.02 21.57 20.11
C CYS A 92 3.79 21.99 20.90
N SER A 93 2.60 21.68 20.38
CA SER A 93 1.36 21.86 21.14
C SER A 93 1.23 20.86 22.30
N GLN A 94 0.30 21.17 23.19
CA GLN A 94 -0.17 20.30 24.27
C GLN A 94 -0.99 19.11 23.77
N ASP A 95 -1.37 19.09 22.48
CA ASP A 95 -2.19 18.01 21.92
C ASP A 95 -1.51 16.62 22.05
N TYR A 96 -0.19 16.58 22.25
CA TYR A 96 0.59 15.35 22.38
C TYR A 96 0.82 14.89 23.82
N ASP A 97 0.38 15.62 24.85
CA ASP A 97 0.84 15.41 26.23
C ASP A 97 0.50 14.00 26.74
N GLU A 98 -0.74 13.56 26.60
CA GLU A 98 -1.17 12.17 26.95
C GLU A 98 -0.38 11.10 26.17
N GLU A 99 0.03 11.42 24.96
CA GLU A 99 0.62 10.50 24.00
C GLU A 99 2.13 10.40 24.16
N ARG A 100 2.78 11.44 24.69
CA ARG A 100 4.18 11.38 25.12
C ARG A 100 4.33 10.38 26.27
N VAL A 101 3.30 10.24 27.12
CA VAL A 101 3.28 9.21 28.17
C VAL A 101 3.08 7.82 27.57
N ARG A 102 2.10 7.67 26.67
CA ARG A 102 1.71 6.35 26.14
C ARG A 102 2.66 5.80 25.07
N PHE A 103 3.27 6.67 24.26
CA PHE A 103 4.13 6.31 23.12
C PHE A 103 5.41 7.19 23.08
N PRO A 104 6.25 7.16 24.13
CA PRO A 104 7.35 8.13 24.31
C PRO A 104 8.37 8.15 23.17
N SER A 105 8.59 7.00 22.53
CA SER A 105 9.55 6.83 21.44
C SER A 105 9.03 7.28 20.07
N CYS A 106 7.71 7.42 19.87
CA CYS A 106 7.14 7.73 18.55
C CYS A 106 6.37 9.07 18.51
N THR A 107 6.02 9.63 19.67
CA THR A 107 5.41 10.95 19.75
C THR A 107 6.46 12.04 19.49
N PRO A 108 6.16 13.07 18.68
CA PRO A 108 7.15 14.10 18.34
C PRO A 108 7.65 14.84 19.57
N GLN A 109 8.97 14.81 19.78
CA GLN A 109 9.69 15.63 20.77
C GLN A 109 10.12 16.98 20.17
N ARG A 110 10.21 17.03 18.83
CA ARG A 110 10.48 18.25 18.06
C ARG A 110 9.38 18.41 17.02
N CYS A 111 8.67 19.52 17.07
CA CYS A 111 7.59 19.82 16.14
C CYS A 111 8.05 20.76 15.05
N GLY A 112 7.45 20.64 13.87
CA GLY A 112 7.99 21.36 12.72
C GLY A 112 7.33 21.01 11.40
N ARG A 113 7.88 21.64 10.37
CA ARG A 113 7.50 21.55 8.96
C ARG A 113 8.72 21.20 8.14
N PHE A 114 8.52 20.34 7.16
CA PHE A 114 9.53 19.80 6.25
C PHE A 114 9.06 19.94 4.81
N VAL A 115 9.93 20.41 3.91
CA VAL A 115 9.66 20.44 2.47
C VAL A 115 10.89 19.96 1.70
N SER A 116 10.71 19.07 0.72
CA SER A 116 11.78 18.54 -0.12
C SER A 116 11.29 18.08 -1.49
N ASP A 117 12.10 18.34 -2.51
CA ASP A 117 11.90 17.90 -3.90
C ASP A 117 12.71 16.63 -4.25
N SER A 118 13.40 16.01 -3.28
CA SER A 118 14.30 14.86 -3.50
C SER A 118 13.84 13.54 -2.86
N VAL A 119 12.70 13.53 -2.16
CA VAL A 119 12.18 12.31 -1.52
C VAL A 119 11.68 11.30 -2.55
N ILE A 120 10.99 11.79 -3.57
CA ILE A 120 10.30 10.98 -4.60
C ILE A 120 10.87 11.36 -5.97
N THR A 121 11.13 10.37 -6.81
CA THR A 121 11.65 10.61 -8.15
C THR A 121 10.52 11.05 -9.09
N GLU A 122 10.89 11.77 -10.15
CA GLU A 122 9.91 12.21 -11.14
C GLU A 122 9.14 11.03 -11.81
N PRO A 123 9.76 9.89 -12.18
CA PRO A 123 9.03 8.71 -12.65
C PRO A 123 8.03 8.16 -11.64
N GLU A 124 8.38 8.10 -10.35
CA GLU A 124 7.48 7.65 -9.29
C GLU A 124 6.26 8.57 -9.16
N ALA A 125 6.48 9.89 -9.15
CA ALA A 125 5.41 10.88 -9.08
C ALA A 125 4.51 10.82 -10.33
N LYS A 126 5.08 10.64 -11.53
CA LYS A 126 4.32 10.46 -12.79
C LYS A 126 3.45 9.20 -12.73
N HIS A 127 4.01 8.09 -12.27
CA HIS A 127 3.28 6.84 -12.10
C HIS A 127 2.10 7.03 -11.15
N LEU A 128 2.31 7.66 -9.98
CA LEU A 128 1.23 7.90 -9.03
C LEU A 128 0.19 8.91 -9.53
N LEU A 129 0.55 9.89 -10.36
CA LEU A 129 -0.43 10.76 -10.99
C LEU A 129 -1.35 9.98 -11.94
N LEU A 130 -0.80 9.03 -12.71
CA LEU A 130 -1.62 8.17 -13.59
C LEU A 130 -2.58 7.30 -12.78
N VAL A 131 -2.09 6.67 -11.71
CA VAL A 131 -2.91 5.89 -10.77
C VAL A 131 -4.01 6.76 -10.15
N ALA A 132 -3.67 7.95 -9.69
CA ALA A 132 -4.63 8.89 -9.12
C ALA A 132 -5.70 9.30 -10.13
N LYS A 133 -5.31 9.67 -11.37
CA LYS A 133 -6.25 10.06 -12.43
C LYS A 133 -7.20 8.92 -12.79
N ARG A 134 -6.69 7.70 -12.96
CA ARG A 134 -7.49 6.51 -13.30
C ARG A 134 -8.46 6.13 -12.17
N GLY A 135 -7.99 6.12 -10.92
CA GLY A 135 -8.84 5.80 -9.79
C GLY A 135 -9.89 6.87 -9.48
N LEU A 136 -9.53 8.15 -9.60
CA LEU A 136 -10.44 9.28 -9.35
C LEU A 136 -11.41 9.53 -10.51
N SER A 137 -11.13 9.04 -11.73
CA SER A 137 -12.06 9.15 -12.87
C SER A 137 -13.26 8.20 -12.77
N LEU A 138 -13.13 7.10 -12.02
CA LEU A 138 -14.28 6.26 -11.66
C LEU A 138 -15.22 6.94 -10.66
N GLY A 139 -14.73 7.98 -10.01
CA GLY A 139 -15.53 8.84 -9.15
C GLY A 139 -15.77 10.20 -9.79
N GLY A 140 -16.14 11.13 -8.94
CA GLY A 140 -16.48 12.48 -9.36
C GLY A 140 -17.44 13.05 -8.36
N SER A 141 -16.91 13.74 -7.35
CA SER A 141 -17.78 14.52 -6.47
C SER A 141 -18.55 15.54 -7.29
N SER A 142 -19.81 15.75 -6.92
CA SER A 142 -20.61 16.84 -7.46
C SER A 142 -20.04 18.21 -7.06
N GLY A 143 -19.17 18.25 -6.03
CA GLY A 143 -18.46 19.44 -5.58
C GLY A 143 -16.97 19.47 -5.93
N GLY A 144 -16.25 20.32 -5.20
CA GLY A 144 -14.86 20.69 -5.49
C GLY A 144 -13.81 19.61 -5.24
N VAL A 145 -14.11 18.57 -4.44
CA VAL A 145 -13.11 17.59 -3.96
C VAL A 145 -13.51 16.17 -4.34
N THR A 146 -12.62 15.45 -5.02
CA THR A 146 -12.74 13.99 -5.18
C THR A 146 -11.62 13.31 -4.38
N ARG A 147 -11.96 12.31 -3.57
CA ARG A 147 -11.04 11.56 -2.71
C ARG A 147 -11.07 10.08 -3.05
N LEU A 148 -9.90 9.47 -3.10
CA LEU A 148 -9.71 8.03 -3.25
C LEU A 148 -8.69 7.53 -2.21
N ASN A 149 -9.10 6.56 -1.41
CA ASN A 149 -8.23 5.84 -0.49
C ASN A 149 -7.99 4.42 -1.04
N VAL A 150 -6.80 4.19 -1.59
CA VAL A 150 -6.41 2.88 -2.15
C VAL A 150 -6.36 1.79 -1.08
N ASP A 151 -5.97 2.12 0.15
CA ASP A 151 -5.83 1.12 1.22
C ASP A 151 -7.19 0.53 1.65
N THR A 152 -8.26 1.32 1.58
CA THR A 152 -9.60 0.93 2.05
C THR A 152 -10.63 0.77 0.92
N GLY A 153 -10.27 1.20 -0.28
CA GLY A 153 -11.16 1.27 -1.43
C GLY A 153 -12.16 2.43 -1.39
N LEU A 154 -12.09 3.33 -0.41
CA LEU A 154 -13.07 4.42 -0.29
C LEU A 154 -12.89 5.46 -1.40
N LEU A 155 -13.92 5.65 -2.23
CA LEU A 155 -13.98 6.64 -3.31
C LEU A 155 -15.20 7.55 -3.15
N SER A 156 -15.02 8.86 -3.32
CA SER A 156 -16.15 9.81 -3.35
C SER A 156 -16.80 9.86 -4.74
N ILE A 157 -18.11 9.63 -4.80
CA ILE A 157 -18.92 9.66 -6.02
C ILE A 157 -20.17 10.52 -5.77
N ALA A 158 -20.37 11.56 -6.58
CA ALA A 158 -21.41 12.57 -6.38
C ALA A 158 -21.37 13.16 -4.95
N THR A 159 -22.33 12.83 -4.10
CA THR A 159 -22.40 13.25 -2.69
C THR A 159 -22.14 12.10 -1.70
N ASN A 160 -21.83 10.90 -2.20
CA ASN A 160 -21.69 9.66 -1.43
C ASN A 160 -20.26 9.13 -1.45
N PHE A 161 -19.99 8.15 -0.60
CA PHE A 161 -18.74 7.37 -0.60
C PHE A 161 -19.02 5.91 -0.87
N VAL A 162 -18.26 5.31 -1.79
CA VAL A 162 -18.42 3.92 -2.21
C VAL A 162 -17.11 3.17 -2.05
N ASN A 163 -17.19 1.87 -1.74
CA ASN A 163 -16.03 0.99 -1.79
C ASN A 163 -15.82 0.51 -3.23
N ILE A 164 -14.73 0.96 -3.84
CA ILE A 164 -14.36 0.69 -5.22
C ILE A 164 -14.08 -0.80 -5.48
N TYR A 165 -13.54 -1.52 -4.50
CA TYR A 165 -13.27 -2.96 -4.64
C TYR A 165 -14.57 -3.75 -4.71
N LYS A 166 -15.59 -3.36 -3.93
CA LYS A 166 -16.94 -3.95 -4.05
C LYS A 166 -17.61 -3.62 -5.39
N LEU A 167 -17.32 -2.47 -5.98
CA LEU A 167 -17.81 -2.12 -7.31
C LEU A 167 -17.16 -3.01 -8.38
N ILE A 168 -15.84 -3.17 -8.33
CA ILE A 168 -15.07 -4.03 -9.24
C ILE A 168 -15.58 -5.47 -9.17
N GLU A 169 -15.73 -6.04 -7.97
CA GLU A 169 -16.26 -7.40 -7.77
C GLU A 169 -17.66 -7.58 -8.40
N ARG A 170 -18.53 -6.56 -8.31
CA ARG A 170 -19.88 -6.62 -8.90
C ARG A 170 -19.88 -6.46 -10.43
N THR A 171 -18.90 -5.75 -10.99
CA THR A 171 -18.78 -5.46 -12.43
C THR A 171 -17.91 -6.47 -13.19
N GLN A 172 -17.26 -7.41 -12.49
CA GLN A 172 -16.51 -8.55 -13.07
C GLN A 172 -17.30 -9.39 -14.09
N ARG A 173 -18.62 -9.19 -14.20
CA ARG A 173 -19.48 -9.84 -15.20
C ARG A 173 -19.66 -9.08 -16.52
N MET A 174 -19.19 -7.85 -16.69
CA MET A 174 -19.51 -7.04 -17.88
C MET A 174 -18.43 -6.10 -18.43
N ASP A 175 -17.40 -5.69 -17.67
CA ASP A 175 -16.43 -4.70 -18.16
C ASP A 175 -14.97 -5.10 -17.86
N GLU A 176 -14.20 -5.32 -18.92
CA GLU A 176 -12.79 -5.70 -18.87
C GLU A 176 -11.91 -4.54 -18.37
N HIS A 177 -12.33 -3.29 -18.57
CA HIS A 177 -11.58 -2.08 -18.20
C HIS A 177 -11.51 -1.86 -16.67
N LEU A 178 -12.44 -2.45 -15.90
CA LEU A 178 -12.47 -2.38 -14.44
C LEU A 178 -11.62 -3.47 -13.76
N LYS A 179 -11.24 -4.53 -14.48
CA LYS A 179 -10.36 -5.61 -13.96
C LYS A 179 -8.93 -5.11 -13.69
N GLU A 180 -8.48 -4.08 -14.40
CA GLU A 180 -7.11 -3.54 -14.32
C GLU A 180 -7.02 -2.15 -13.67
N LEU A 181 -7.97 -1.79 -12.80
CA LEU A 181 -7.99 -0.45 -12.21
C LEU A 181 -6.66 -0.10 -11.51
N PHE A 182 -6.16 -1.01 -10.68
CA PHE A 182 -4.81 -0.93 -10.12
C PHE A 182 -4.09 -2.25 -10.40
N THR A 183 -2.99 -2.18 -11.13
CA THR A 183 -2.09 -3.31 -11.34
C THR A 183 -1.24 -3.56 -10.09
N GLU A 184 -0.66 -4.75 -9.95
CA GLU A 184 0.26 -5.00 -8.84
C GLU A 184 1.47 -4.04 -8.87
N LYS A 185 1.93 -3.66 -10.07
CA LYS A 185 2.96 -2.63 -10.24
C LYS A 185 2.52 -1.28 -9.66
N ASP A 186 1.27 -0.87 -9.88
CA ASP A 186 0.72 0.37 -9.33
C ASP A 186 0.76 0.36 -7.78
N LEU A 187 0.34 -0.77 -7.18
CA LEU A 187 0.34 -0.96 -5.74
C LEU A 187 1.75 -1.01 -5.16
N GLN A 188 2.71 -1.65 -5.84
CA GLN A 188 4.11 -1.68 -5.45
C GLN A 188 4.75 -0.28 -5.44
N VAL A 189 4.52 0.53 -6.47
CA VAL A 189 5.03 1.92 -6.52
C VAL A 189 4.40 2.75 -5.41
N TYR A 190 3.09 2.63 -5.19
CA TYR A 190 2.37 3.31 -4.12
C TYR A 190 2.92 2.94 -2.71
N ARG A 191 3.14 1.65 -2.43
CA ARG A 191 3.75 1.18 -1.17
C ARG A 191 5.18 1.69 -1.02
N THR A 192 5.97 1.67 -2.10
CA THR A 192 7.37 2.14 -2.11
C THR A 192 7.45 3.63 -1.78
N VAL A 193 6.64 4.46 -2.46
CA VAL A 193 6.58 5.91 -2.22
C VAL A 193 6.17 6.22 -0.78
N LYS A 194 5.12 5.56 -0.27
CA LYS A 194 4.69 5.70 1.13
C LYS A 194 5.81 5.38 2.11
N ASN A 195 6.56 4.31 1.86
CA ASN A 195 7.70 3.93 2.70
C ASN A 195 8.88 4.89 2.62
N LYS A 196 9.19 5.47 1.45
CA LYS A 196 10.20 6.53 1.32
C LYS A 196 9.83 7.74 2.16
N ILE A 197 8.57 8.18 2.10
CA ILE A 197 8.05 9.30 2.89
C ILE A 197 8.10 8.97 4.38
N ARG A 198 7.66 7.77 4.80
CA ARG A 198 7.75 7.28 6.19
C ARG A 198 9.16 7.38 6.74
N LYS A 199 10.15 6.84 6.01
CA LYS A 199 11.56 6.88 6.40
C LYS A 199 12.07 8.33 6.53
N ARG A 200 11.69 9.21 5.61
CA ARG A 200 12.11 10.61 5.64
C ARG A 200 11.52 11.37 6.83
N ILE A 201 10.24 11.17 7.14
CA ILE A 201 9.57 11.76 8.30
C ILE A 201 10.19 11.26 9.61
N ALA A 202 10.43 9.95 9.70
CA ALA A 202 11.08 9.33 10.85
C ALA A 202 12.45 9.97 11.15
N ILE A 203 13.30 10.13 10.12
CA ILE A 203 14.59 10.80 10.26
C ILE A 203 14.43 12.28 10.65
N HIS A 204 13.51 13.00 10.01
CA HIS A 204 13.38 14.43 10.22
C HIS A 204 12.89 14.79 11.64
N PHE A 205 11.90 14.07 12.16
CA PHE A 205 11.33 14.31 13.48
C PHE A 205 11.96 13.48 14.60
N GLY A 206 12.95 12.65 14.28
CA GLY A 206 13.70 11.86 15.26
C GLY A 206 12.88 10.74 15.90
N VAL A 207 12.02 10.07 15.13
CA VAL A 207 11.19 8.95 15.60
C VAL A 207 11.55 7.63 14.90
N PRO A 208 11.47 6.46 15.56
CA PRO A 208 11.74 5.17 14.92
C PRO A 208 10.74 4.86 13.82
N SER A 209 11.23 4.63 12.60
CA SER A 209 10.35 4.31 11.45
C SER A 209 9.49 3.06 11.67
N ALA A 210 9.97 2.10 12.47
CA ALA A 210 9.26 0.86 12.83
C ALA A 210 8.01 1.11 13.70
N GLN A 211 7.96 2.22 14.43
CA GLN A 211 6.85 2.58 15.31
C GLN A 211 5.91 3.61 14.68
N LEU A 212 6.21 4.05 13.45
CA LEU A 212 5.44 5.02 12.70
C LEU A 212 4.55 4.30 11.68
N TYR A 213 3.25 4.17 11.98
CA TYR A 213 2.31 3.41 11.17
C TYR A 213 1.50 4.29 10.23
N PHE A 214 1.14 3.78 9.05
CA PHE A 214 0.20 4.46 8.15
C PHE A 214 -1.22 4.41 8.72
N THR A 215 -1.98 5.49 8.59
CA THR A 215 -3.39 5.55 9.01
C THR A 215 -4.34 5.34 7.82
N ARG A 216 -5.59 4.98 8.14
CA ARG A 216 -6.69 4.86 7.18
C ARG A 216 -7.10 6.18 6.54
N THR A 217 -6.40 7.29 6.79
CA THR A 217 -6.71 8.61 6.23
C THR A 217 -5.93 8.92 4.96
N SER A 218 -4.97 8.06 4.58
CA SER A 218 -4.16 8.23 3.37
C SER A 218 -5.05 8.24 2.12
N SER A 219 -4.94 9.25 1.26
CA SER A 219 -5.84 9.39 0.10
C SER A 219 -5.23 10.23 -1.02
N PHE A 220 -5.47 9.81 -2.26
CA PHE A 220 -5.39 10.68 -3.41
C PHE A 220 -6.54 11.71 -3.37
N LEU A 221 -6.21 12.94 -3.71
CA LEU A 221 -7.12 14.07 -3.71
C LEU A 221 -7.04 14.78 -5.06
N ARG A 222 -8.20 15.08 -5.64
CA ARG A 222 -8.36 16.04 -6.74
C ARG A 222 -9.22 17.20 -6.25
N MET A 223 -8.69 18.41 -6.27
CA MET A 223 -9.39 19.64 -5.89
C MET A 223 -9.57 20.54 -7.11
N THR A 224 -10.74 21.15 -7.24
CA THR A 224 -11.15 22.02 -8.35
C THR A 224 -11.90 23.25 -7.84
N SER A 225 -12.25 24.18 -8.74
CA SER A 225 -13.02 25.38 -8.45
C SER A 225 -14.55 25.15 -8.35
N LYS A 226 -15.03 23.91 -8.49
CA LYS A 226 -16.47 23.59 -8.40
C LYS A 226 -17.06 24.01 -7.04
N ARG A 227 -18.31 24.47 -7.05
CA ARG A 227 -19.04 24.85 -5.84
C ARG A 227 -19.22 23.64 -4.90
N PRO A 228 -19.06 23.81 -3.58
CA PRO A 228 -19.22 22.72 -2.64
C PRO A 228 -20.68 22.27 -2.61
N GLN A 229 -20.92 20.96 -2.54
CA GLN A 229 -22.26 20.38 -2.42
C GLN A 229 -22.47 19.79 -1.02
N ILE A 230 -21.40 19.26 -0.43
CA ILE A 230 -21.39 18.75 0.94
C ILE A 230 -20.28 19.43 1.75
N LYS A 231 -20.36 19.34 3.09
CA LYS A 231 -19.35 19.92 4.00
C LYS A 231 -17.93 19.44 3.68
N ALA A 232 -17.79 18.19 3.20
CA ALA A 232 -16.50 17.61 2.82
C ALA A 232 -15.86 18.24 1.56
N ASP A 233 -16.63 18.97 0.75
CA ASP A 233 -16.10 19.71 -0.41
C ASP A 233 -15.45 21.06 -0.04
N VAL A 234 -15.65 21.53 1.20
CA VAL A 234 -15.12 22.81 1.69
C VAL A 234 -13.68 22.61 2.20
N TYR A 235 -12.75 22.49 1.26
CA TYR A 235 -11.32 22.23 1.57
C TYR A 235 -10.54 23.45 2.07
N TRP A 236 -11.11 24.65 1.98
CA TRP A 236 -10.48 25.90 2.44
C TRP A 236 -10.80 26.28 3.88
N ARG A 237 -11.37 25.35 4.64
CA ARG A 237 -11.59 25.53 6.07
C ARG A 237 -10.26 25.39 6.83
N ARG A 238 -9.97 26.33 7.71
CA ARG A 238 -8.86 26.20 8.68
C ARG A 238 -9.13 25.04 9.63
N HIS A 239 -8.13 24.20 9.81
CA HIS A 239 -8.25 23.04 10.68
C HIS A 239 -6.90 22.60 11.22
N VAL A 240 -6.98 21.76 12.25
CA VAL A 240 -5.86 21.05 12.86
C VAL A 240 -6.10 19.56 12.65
N ASP A 241 -5.22 18.90 11.92
CA ASP A 241 -5.42 17.50 11.53
C ASP A 241 -5.61 16.57 12.72
N LYS A 242 -4.84 16.77 13.78
CA LYS A 242 -4.94 15.95 15.00
C LYS A 242 -6.27 16.13 15.73
N ARG A 243 -6.91 17.31 15.63
CA ARG A 243 -8.25 17.54 16.22
C ARG A 243 -9.35 16.90 15.39
N GLU A 244 -9.19 16.88 14.08
CA GLU A 244 -10.11 16.19 13.16
C GLU A 244 -9.94 14.66 13.23
N VAL A 245 -8.71 14.19 13.41
CA VAL A 245 -8.35 12.77 13.50
C VAL A 245 -7.39 12.56 14.66
N LYS A 246 -7.94 12.22 15.83
CA LYS A 246 -7.21 12.11 17.11
C LYS A 246 -5.92 11.28 17.06
N CYS A 247 -5.91 10.18 16.28
CA CYS A 247 -4.78 9.27 16.19
C CYS A 247 -3.61 9.78 15.32
N LEU A 248 -3.78 10.90 14.59
CA LEU A 248 -2.74 11.43 13.70
C LEU A 248 -1.62 12.10 14.49
N ARG A 249 -0.36 11.80 14.14
CA ARG A 249 0.84 12.45 14.70
C ARG A 249 1.59 13.27 13.66
N PHE A 250 1.68 12.73 12.45
CA PHE A 250 2.34 13.40 11.35
C PHE A 250 1.45 13.33 10.11
N THR A 251 1.47 14.41 9.35
CA THR A 251 0.80 14.54 8.07
C THR A 251 1.84 14.77 7.00
N SER A 252 1.63 14.18 5.82
CA SER A 252 2.40 14.54 4.64
C SER A 252 1.56 14.63 3.39
N LEU A 253 2.02 15.47 2.48
CA LEU A 253 1.45 15.72 1.17
C LEU A 253 2.55 15.50 0.13
N LEU A 254 2.31 14.59 -0.81
CA LEU A 254 3.04 14.52 -2.07
C LEU A 254 2.22 15.24 -3.14
N TYR A 255 2.77 16.30 -3.70
CA TYR A 255 2.12 17.08 -4.75
C TYR A 255 2.32 16.41 -6.12
N LEU A 256 1.22 16.23 -6.85
CA LEU A 256 1.18 15.57 -8.17
C LEU A 256 0.74 16.55 -9.28
N SER A 257 0.78 17.85 -8.99
CA SER A 257 0.49 18.96 -9.89
C SER A 257 1.21 20.21 -9.37
N THR A 258 1.54 21.14 -10.26
CA THR A 258 2.33 22.34 -9.99
C THR A 258 1.46 23.59 -10.01
N TYR A 259 1.54 24.38 -8.95
CA TYR A 259 0.92 25.71 -8.87
C TYR A 259 1.49 26.65 -9.93
N GLY A 260 0.61 27.40 -10.59
CA GLY A 260 0.97 28.33 -11.67
C GLY A 260 1.17 27.66 -13.04
N ALA A 261 1.32 26.34 -13.09
CA ALA A 261 1.42 25.58 -14.35
C ALA A 261 0.18 24.73 -14.62
N ASP A 262 -0.27 23.91 -13.66
CA ASP A 262 -1.40 22.99 -13.82
C ASP A 262 -2.72 23.56 -13.24
N PHE A 263 -2.61 24.49 -12.28
CA PHE A 263 -3.75 25.10 -11.61
C PHE A 263 -3.37 26.46 -10.97
N SER A 264 -4.37 27.29 -10.69
CA SER A 264 -4.23 28.55 -9.95
C SER A 264 -5.08 28.55 -8.68
N GLY A 265 -4.72 29.37 -7.70
CA GLY A 265 -5.19 29.20 -6.33
C GLY A 265 -4.62 27.91 -5.71
N GLY A 266 -5.31 27.30 -4.75
CA GLY A 266 -4.92 25.98 -4.21
C GLY A 266 -3.57 25.88 -3.48
N ARG A 267 -2.89 26.99 -3.16
CA ARG A 267 -1.71 26.99 -2.27
C ARG A 267 -2.06 26.46 -0.88
N PHE A 268 -1.07 25.86 -0.21
CA PHE A 268 -1.22 25.31 1.13
C PHE A 268 -0.64 26.28 2.16
N ILE A 269 -1.44 26.71 3.13
CA ILE A 269 -1.11 27.85 4.00
C ILE A 269 -1.23 27.43 5.46
N PHE A 270 -0.15 27.56 6.22
CA PHE A 270 -0.16 27.47 7.68
C PHE A 270 -0.53 28.82 8.29
N THR A 271 -1.38 28.79 9.31
CA THR A 271 -1.77 29.97 10.09
C THR A 271 -0.82 30.09 11.28
N ASP A 272 0.06 31.08 11.23
CA ASP A 272 1.05 31.35 12.29
C ASP A 272 0.75 32.70 12.95
N GLU A 273 1.11 32.85 14.23
CA GLU A 273 0.89 34.09 15.00
C GLU A 273 1.52 35.33 14.36
N MET A 274 2.73 35.19 13.80
CA MET A 274 3.47 36.32 13.20
C MET A 274 3.10 36.56 11.75
N SER A 275 3.09 35.50 10.94
CA SER A 275 2.94 35.60 9.48
C SER A 275 2.69 34.21 8.89
N ASN A 276 1.58 34.08 8.16
CA ASN A 276 1.21 32.85 7.47
C ASN A 276 2.36 32.33 6.59
N GLN A 277 2.58 31.02 6.64
CA GLN A 277 3.61 30.36 5.86
C GLN A 277 2.98 29.55 4.73
N THR A 278 3.33 29.90 3.50
CA THR A 278 2.73 29.32 2.29
C THR A 278 3.69 28.34 1.62
N ILE A 279 3.19 27.15 1.30
CA ILE A 279 3.83 26.18 0.42
C ILE A 279 3.09 26.21 -0.91
N GLU A 280 3.79 26.56 -1.98
CA GLU A 280 3.32 26.42 -3.35
C GLU A 280 3.54 24.96 -3.80
N PRO A 281 2.47 24.24 -4.18
CA PRO A 281 2.58 22.88 -4.70
C PRO A 281 3.46 22.81 -5.95
N LYS A 282 4.33 21.82 -6.00
CA LYS A 282 5.20 21.52 -7.14
C LYS A 282 5.19 20.03 -7.39
N PHE A 283 5.10 19.60 -8.65
CA PHE A 283 5.11 18.19 -8.99
C PHE A 283 6.29 17.44 -8.36
N GLY A 284 6.02 16.34 -7.64
CA GLY A 284 7.02 15.52 -6.94
C GLY A 284 7.46 16.04 -5.56
N ARG A 285 7.08 17.26 -5.18
CA ARG A 285 7.43 17.85 -3.87
C ARG A 285 6.69 17.14 -2.75
N VAL A 286 7.42 16.82 -1.68
CA VAL A 286 6.87 16.32 -0.42
C VAL A 286 6.91 17.44 0.62
N ALA A 287 5.75 17.71 1.22
CA ALA A 287 5.63 18.50 2.44
C ALA A 287 5.19 17.58 3.59
N ALA A 288 5.78 17.73 4.77
CA ALA A 288 5.38 16.99 5.97
C ALA A 288 5.44 17.88 7.21
N PHE A 289 4.57 17.62 8.18
CA PHE A 289 4.47 18.40 9.41
C PHE A 289 3.90 17.57 10.56
N THR A 290 4.14 18.01 11.79
CA THR A 290 3.49 17.46 12.99
C THR A 290 2.02 17.88 13.04
N SER A 291 1.09 16.96 13.27
CA SER A 291 -0.36 17.16 13.00
C SER A 291 -1.13 18.02 14.03
N GLY A 292 -0.48 18.44 15.11
CA GLY A 292 -1.05 19.17 16.24
C GLY A 292 -1.36 20.63 15.92
N SER A 293 -1.90 21.33 16.91
CA SER A 293 -2.39 22.71 16.80
C SER A 293 -1.30 23.73 16.51
N GLU A 294 -0.01 23.36 16.65
CA GLU A 294 1.11 24.15 16.16
C GLU A 294 1.17 24.29 14.62
N ASN A 295 0.34 23.52 13.91
CA ASN A 295 0.23 23.52 12.46
C ASN A 295 -1.23 23.65 12.00
N GLU A 296 -1.99 24.60 12.56
CA GLU A 296 -3.27 24.99 11.95
C GLU A 296 -3.07 25.45 10.50
N HIS A 297 -3.87 24.94 9.57
CA HIS A 297 -3.65 25.21 8.15
C HIS A 297 -4.95 25.13 7.34
N PHE A 298 -4.86 25.60 6.10
CA PHE A 298 -5.92 25.50 5.11
C PHE A 298 -5.33 25.45 3.69
N VAL A 299 -6.16 25.09 2.72
CA VAL A 299 -5.85 25.19 1.30
C VAL A 299 -6.67 26.33 0.72
N GLU A 300 -6.05 27.33 0.09
CA GLU A 300 -6.83 28.38 -0.55
C GLU A 300 -7.69 27.81 -1.70
N ARG A 301 -8.75 28.51 -2.09
CA ARG A 301 -9.64 28.02 -3.14
C ARG A 301 -8.90 27.89 -4.46
N VAL A 302 -9.03 26.74 -5.13
CA VAL A 302 -8.60 26.58 -6.53
C VAL A 302 -9.49 27.48 -7.38
N THR A 303 -8.89 28.30 -8.22
CA THR A 303 -9.60 29.23 -9.11
C THR A 303 -9.69 28.68 -10.53
N SER A 304 -8.65 27.97 -11.00
CA SER A 304 -8.60 27.32 -12.31
C SER A 304 -7.81 26.02 -12.25
N GLY A 305 -8.07 25.10 -13.18
CA GLY A 305 -7.37 23.82 -13.27
C GLY A 305 -7.76 22.81 -12.18
N ALA A 306 -6.88 21.82 -11.95
CA ALA A 306 -7.10 20.77 -10.97
C ALA A 306 -5.81 20.46 -10.19
N ARG A 307 -5.91 20.53 -8.86
CA ARG A 307 -4.82 20.20 -7.93
C ARG A 307 -4.90 18.72 -7.55
N TYR A 308 -3.84 17.98 -7.84
CA TYR A 308 -3.67 16.58 -7.45
C TYR A 308 -2.62 16.43 -6.35
N SER A 309 -2.94 15.64 -5.32
CA SER A 309 -2.00 15.32 -4.25
C SER A 309 -2.30 13.96 -3.62
N LEU A 310 -1.28 13.32 -3.06
CA LEU A 310 -1.41 12.17 -2.18
C LEU A 310 -1.17 12.62 -0.73
N LEU A 311 -2.22 12.58 0.08
CA LEU A 311 -2.17 12.76 1.53
C LEU A 311 -1.78 11.44 2.18
N ILE A 312 -0.79 11.44 3.07
CA ILE A 312 -0.41 10.26 3.86
C ILE A 312 -0.37 10.65 5.33
N GLY A 313 -1.19 9.96 6.12
CA GLY A 313 -1.30 10.16 7.54
C GLY A 313 -0.53 9.10 8.33
N PHE A 314 0.05 9.50 9.46
CA PHE A 314 0.82 8.62 10.33
C PHE A 314 0.33 8.64 11.77
N THR A 315 0.40 7.48 12.42
CA THR A 315 0.08 7.29 13.83
C THR A 315 1.18 6.51 14.55
N SER A 316 1.28 6.73 15.86
CA SER A 316 2.13 5.95 16.77
C SER A 316 1.37 4.79 17.41
N ASP A 317 0.04 4.78 17.32
CA ASP A 317 -0.78 3.75 17.95
C ASP A 317 -1.10 2.64 16.92
N PRO A 318 -0.58 1.40 17.14
CA PRO A 318 -0.80 0.29 16.22
C PRO A 318 -2.29 -0.07 16.06
N LYS A 319 -3.18 0.31 16.99
CA LYS A 319 -4.62 0.10 16.87
C LYS A 319 -5.22 0.82 15.67
N PHE A 320 -4.67 1.98 15.30
CA PHE A 320 -5.14 2.81 14.19
C PHE A 320 -4.32 2.63 12.91
N ALA A 321 -3.32 1.74 12.94
CA ALA A 321 -2.57 1.36 11.76
C ALA A 321 -3.51 0.76 10.70
N VAL A 322 -3.29 1.11 9.43
CA VAL A 322 -3.84 0.35 8.31
C VAL A 322 -3.30 -1.06 8.42
N LYS A 323 -4.16 -1.98 8.84
CA LYS A 323 -3.87 -3.41 8.81
C LYS A 323 -4.00 -3.87 7.35
N TYR A 324 -2.92 -3.71 6.58
CA TYR A 324 -2.80 -4.28 5.24
C TYR A 324 -2.99 -5.81 5.23
N LEU A 325 -2.89 -6.45 6.39
CA LEU A 325 -2.87 -7.90 6.54
C LEU A 325 -4.27 -8.54 6.41
N GLN A 326 -5.25 -8.16 7.24
CA GLN A 326 -6.46 -8.99 7.40
C GLN A 326 -7.45 -8.95 6.22
N VAL A 327 -7.60 -7.82 5.54
CA VAL A 327 -8.50 -7.71 4.37
C VAL A 327 -7.83 -8.27 3.11
N ASN A 328 -6.50 -8.19 3.02
CA ASN A 328 -5.73 -8.74 1.91
C ASN A 328 -5.63 -10.26 1.99
N LEU A 329 -5.50 -10.84 3.20
CA LEU A 329 -5.38 -12.30 3.34
C LEU A 329 -6.63 -13.07 2.90
N LEU A 330 -7.83 -12.64 3.29
CA LEU A 330 -9.06 -13.33 2.88
C LEU A 330 -9.34 -13.18 1.39
N THR A 331 -9.01 -12.02 0.80
CA THR A 331 -9.17 -11.78 -0.64
C THR A 331 -8.11 -12.53 -1.45
N GLN A 332 -6.89 -12.63 -0.94
CA GLN A 332 -5.79 -13.41 -1.51
C GLN A 332 -6.04 -14.92 -1.41
N GLU A 333 -6.53 -15.42 -0.27
CA GLU A 333 -6.96 -16.81 -0.10
C GLU A 333 -8.04 -17.17 -1.11
N LYS A 334 -9.06 -16.31 -1.27
CA LYS A 334 -10.10 -16.50 -2.29
C LYS A 334 -9.52 -16.61 -3.70
N ALA A 335 -8.60 -15.71 -4.08
CA ALA A 335 -7.95 -15.76 -5.40
C ALA A 335 -7.11 -17.03 -5.59
N MET A 336 -6.43 -17.50 -4.54
CA MET A 336 -5.70 -18.78 -4.57
C MET A 336 -6.63 -19.97 -4.73
N ILE A 337 -7.79 -19.97 -4.06
CA ILE A 337 -8.82 -21.02 -4.18
C ILE A 337 -9.40 -21.04 -5.60
N GLU A 338 -9.73 -19.88 -6.17
CA GLU A 338 -10.22 -19.78 -7.55
C GLU A 338 -9.18 -20.33 -8.54
N SER A 339 -7.91 -19.95 -8.39
CA SER A 339 -6.81 -20.49 -9.21
C SER A 339 -6.62 -22.00 -9.04
N LEU A 340 -6.70 -22.52 -7.81
CA LEU A 340 -6.63 -23.95 -7.54
C LEU A 340 -7.81 -24.69 -8.18
N SER A 341 -9.02 -24.14 -8.10
CA SER A 341 -10.22 -24.73 -8.70
C SER A 341 -10.10 -24.80 -10.22
N GLU A 342 -9.63 -23.73 -10.87
CA GLU A 342 -9.37 -23.73 -12.31
C GLU A 342 -8.31 -24.77 -12.71
N TYR A 343 -7.24 -24.90 -11.90
CA TYR A 343 -6.22 -25.91 -12.10
C TYR A 343 -6.80 -27.32 -12.02
N LEU A 344 -7.56 -27.63 -10.96
CA LEU A 344 -8.18 -28.95 -10.75
C LEU A 344 -9.13 -29.31 -11.90
N VAL A 345 -9.97 -28.39 -12.36
CA VAL A 345 -10.85 -28.61 -13.52
C VAL A 345 -10.03 -28.92 -14.78
N SER A 346 -8.91 -28.21 -14.98
CA SER A 346 -8.05 -28.45 -16.14
C SER A 346 -7.37 -29.83 -16.11
N GLU A 347 -6.97 -30.30 -14.92
CA GLU A 347 -6.40 -31.64 -14.71
C GLU A 347 -7.47 -32.73 -14.86
N ASP A 348 -8.69 -32.50 -14.38
CA ASP A 348 -9.80 -33.45 -14.53
C ASP A 348 -10.19 -33.66 -16.00
N VAL A 349 -10.18 -32.60 -16.82
CA VAL A 349 -10.42 -32.71 -18.26
C VAL A 349 -9.30 -33.53 -18.93
N LEU A 350 -8.04 -33.29 -18.55
CA LEU A 350 -6.90 -34.04 -19.06
C LEU A 350 -6.99 -35.53 -18.69
N ASN A 351 -7.24 -35.81 -17.41
CA ASN A 351 -7.42 -37.18 -16.90
C ASN A 351 -8.61 -37.88 -17.56
N SER A 352 -9.72 -37.17 -17.77
CA SER A 352 -10.90 -37.71 -18.46
C SER A 352 -10.59 -38.09 -19.91
N ARG A 353 -9.81 -37.27 -20.62
CA ARG A 353 -9.40 -37.56 -22.01
C ARG A 353 -8.46 -38.76 -22.09
N LEU A 354 -7.49 -38.86 -21.18
CA LEU A 354 -6.61 -40.02 -21.06
C LEU A 354 -7.38 -41.31 -20.75
N ARG A 355 -8.35 -41.25 -19.82
CA ARG A 355 -9.23 -42.38 -19.52
C ARG A 355 -10.00 -42.87 -20.75
N ARG A 356 -10.64 -41.97 -21.50
CA ARG A 356 -11.36 -42.34 -22.74
C ARG A 356 -10.45 -42.99 -23.80
N LEU A 357 -9.25 -42.44 -24.00
CA LEU A 357 -8.28 -43.02 -24.95
C LEU A 357 -7.82 -44.41 -24.48
N THR A 358 -7.66 -44.59 -23.17
CA THR A 358 -7.31 -45.87 -22.56
C THR A 358 -8.43 -46.89 -22.71
N ASP A 359 -9.67 -46.53 -22.36
CA ASP A 359 -10.85 -47.42 -22.45
C ASP A 359 -11.11 -47.87 -23.89
N ASN A 360 -11.04 -46.94 -24.85
CA ASN A 360 -11.17 -47.25 -26.28
C ASN A 360 -10.05 -48.20 -26.75
N SER A 361 -8.81 -47.95 -26.31
CA SER A 361 -7.67 -48.80 -26.68
C SER A 361 -7.79 -50.19 -26.06
N LEU A 362 -8.22 -50.29 -24.80
CA LEU A 362 -8.44 -51.57 -24.10
C LEU A 362 -9.56 -52.37 -24.76
N SER A 363 -10.70 -51.75 -25.08
CA SER A 363 -11.81 -52.41 -25.75
C SER A 363 -11.37 -53.01 -27.09
N LEU A 364 -10.78 -52.21 -27.97
CA LEU A 364 -10.37 -52.69 -29.28
C LEU A 364 -9.20 -53.69 -29.23
N ASN A 365 -8.31 -53.59 -28.24
CA ASN A 365 -7.25 -54.57 -28.01
C ASN A 365 -7.84 -55.91 -27.51
N SER A 366 -8.83 -55.86 -26.61
CA SER A 366 -9.50 -57.06 -26.12
C SER A 366 -10.28 -57.83 -27.20
N ILE A 367 -10.86 -57.12 -28.18
CA ILE A 367 -11.50 -57.72 -29.36
C ILE A 367 -10.43 -58.39 -30.23
N ALA A 368 -9.36 -57.64 -30.52
CA ALA A 368 -8.25 -58.12 -31.34
C ALA A 368 -7.58 -59.38 -30.78
N LEU A 369 -7.42 -59.50 -29.46
CA LEU A 369 -6.80 -60.67 -28.82
C LEU A 369 -7.76 -61.86 -28.64
N LYS A 370 -9.08 -61.66 -28.69
CA LYS A 370 -10.07 -62.74 -28.54
C LYS A 370 -10.34 -63.50 -29.85
N ASP A 371 -10.25 -62.81 -30.99
CA ASP A 371 -10.49 -63.40 -32.32
C ASP A 371 -9.21 -63.99 -32.96
N ASP A 372 -8.05 -63.91 -32.30
CA ASP A 372 -6.75 -64.32 -32.84
C ASP A 372 -6.39 -65.78 -32.54
N THR A 373 -7.32 -66.73 -32.72
CA THR A 373 -7.01 -68.17 -32.59
C THR A 373 -6.25 -68.74 -33.80
N GLU A 374 -6.13 -68.00 -34.91
CA GLU A 374 -5.42 -68.43 -36.13
C GLU A 374 -4.39 -67.41 -36.68
N GLY A 375 -4.05 -66.34 -35.95
CA GLY A 375 -3.09 -65.33 -36.44
C GLY A 375 -3.67 -64.40 -37.53
N LEU A 376 -4.99 -64.39 -37.71
CA LEU A 376 -5.69 -63.73 -38.82
C LEU A 376 -6.00 -62.25 -38.56
N LEU A 377 -5.61 -61.69 -37.41
CA LEU A 377 -5.92 -60.32 -37.00
C LEU A 377 -5.43 -59.24 -38.00
N LEU A 378 -4.45 -59.58 -38.85
CA LEU A 378 -3.93 -58.71 -39.91
C LEU A 378 -4.40 -59.11 -41.32
N GLY A 379 -5.38 -60.02 -41.42
CA GLY A 379 -5.89 -60.54 -42.69
C GLY A 379 -6.80 -59.55 -43.43
N HIS A 380 -7.47 -58.64 -42.70
CA HIS A 380 -8.34 -57.63 -43.29
C HIS A 380 -7.64 -56.25 -43.34
N PRO A 381 -7.49 -55.62 -44.52
CA PRO A 381 -6.75 -54.37 -44.67
C PRO A 381 -7.24 -53.21 -43.78
N LEU A 382 -8.53 -53.18 -43.41
CA LEU A 382 -9.04 -52.14 -42.50
C LEU A 382 -8.56 -52.33 -41.06
N ASP A 383 -8.37 -53.56 -40.59
CA ASP A 383 -7.94 -53.82 -39.21
C ASP A 383 -6.46 -53.45 -39.04
N VAL A 384 -5.65 -53.77 -40.06
CA VAL A 384 -4.26 -53.32 -40.19
C VAL A 384 -4.18 -51.80 -40.21
N TYR A 385 -5.00 -51.14 -41.02
CA TYR A 385 -5.06 -49.68 -41.09
C TYR A 385 -5.46 -49.05 -39.75
N LEU A 386 -6.51 -49.55 -39.09
CA LEU A 386 -6.99 -49.04 -37.81
C LEU A 386 -5.96 -49.22 -36.69
N LEU A 387 -5.22 -50.34 -36.68
CA LEU A 387 -4.09 -50.55 -35.77
C LEU A 387 -2.96 -49.55 -36.03
N ILE A 388 -2.51 -49.40 -37.27
CA ILE A 388 -1.44 -48.45 -37.64
C ILE A 388 -1.86 -47.02 -37.29
N ARG A 389 -3.11 -46.63 -37.59
CA ARG A 389 -3.65 -45.31 -37.25
C ARG A 389 -3.64 -45.05 -35.74
N ARG A 390 -4.06 -46.01 -34.91
CA ARG A 390 -4.01 -45.89 -33.44
C ARG A 390 -2.56 -45.70 -32.96
N MET A 391 -1.63 -46.48 -33.48
CA MET A 391 -0.20 -46.38 -33.13
C MET A 391 0.43 -45.05 -33.58
N ALA A 392 0.05 -44.53 -34.74
CA ALA A 392 0.61 -43.31 -35.30
C ALA A 392 -0.02 -42.03 -34.74
N ILE A 393 -1.32 -42.05 -34.43
CA ILE A 393 -2.12 -40.86 -34.09
C ILE A 393 -2.52 -40.88 -32.62
N ASP A 394 -3.27 -41.90 -32.20
CA ASP A 394 -3.89 -41.91 -30.85
C ASP A 394 -2.80 -42.02 -29.76
N TRP A 395 -1.78 -42.86 -29.96
CA TRP A 395 -0.64 -42.96 -29.03
C TRP A 395 0.27 -41.74 -29.03
N LYS A 396 0.34 -41.01 -30.14
CA LYS A 396 1.03 -39.70 -30.18
C LYS A 396 0.28 -38.68 -29.33
N GLU A 397 -1.06 -38.65 -29.42
CA GLU A 397 -1.90 -37.81 -28.58
C GLU A 397 -1.76 -38.17 -27.09
N VAL A 398 -1.76 -39.45 -26.73
CA VAL A 398 -1.50 -39.91 -25.35
C VAL A 398 -0.14 -39.40 -24.85
N LYS A 399 0.92 -39.54 -25.67
CA LYS A 399 2.26 -39.03 -25.33
C LYS A 399 2.24 -37.51 -25.11
N ASP A 400 1.53 -36.78 -25.96
CA ASP A 400 1.44 -35.32 -25.87
C ASP A 400 0.64 -34.86 -24.63
N LEU A 401 -0.38 -35.63 -24.22
CA LEU A 401 -1.17 -35.40 -22.99
C LEU A 401 -0.40 -35.77 -21.71
N LEU A 402 0.38 -36.85 -21.71
CA LEU A 402 1.19 -37.31 -20.57
C LEU A 402 2.42 -36.44 -20.31
N ARG A 403 2.82 -35.60 -21.27
CA ARG A 403 3.96 -34.72 -21.12
C ARG A 403 3.72 -33.69 -20.01
N THR A 404 4.73 -33.38 -19.19
CA THR A 404 4.58 -32.37 -18.14
C THR A 404 4.21 -31.01 -18.75
N LYS A 405 3.41 -30.22 -18.04
CA LYS A 405 2.95 -28.91 -18.53
C LYS A 405 4.13 -27.97 -18.85
N ASP A 406 5.21 -28.06 -18.08
CA ASP A 406 6.46 -27.32 -18.33
C ASP A 406 7.17 -27.75 -19.62
N GLN A 407 7.19 -29.05 -19.92
CA GLN A 407 7.68 -29.55 -21.21
C GLN A 407 6.77 -29.13 -22.37
N ARG A 408 5.45 -29.00 -22.15
CA ARG A 408 4.51 -28.47 -23.16
C ARG A 408 4.75 -27.00 -23.49
N LEU A 409 5.14 -26.20 -22.51
CA LEU A 409 5.44 -24.77 -22.66
C LEU A 409 6.77 -24.50 -23.37
N SER A 410 7.81 -25.32 -23.15
CA SER A 410 9.12 -25.12 -23.77
C SER A 410 9.08 -25.20 -25.31
N ASP A 411 8.21 -26.03 -25.88
CA ASP A 411 8.07 -26.15 -27.34
C ASP A 411 7.30 -24.99 -27.98
N VAL A 412 6.34 -24.40 -27.23
CA VAL A 412 5.64 -23.19 -27.67
C VAL A 412 6.59 -22.00 -27.64
N GLN A 413 7.42 -21.91 -26.60
CA GLN A 413 8.45 -20.89 -26.49
C GLN A 413 9.47 -20.98 -27.65
N MET A 414 9.91 -22.19 -28.01
CA MET A 414 10.86 -22.40 -29.12
C MET A 414 10.26 -22.12 -30.51
N ARG A 415 8.93 -22.16 -30.68
CA ARG A 415 8.27 -21.71 -31.92
C ARG A 415 8.07 -20.19 -31.98
N GLN A 416 8.11 -19.49 -30.85
CA GLN A 416 7.88 -18.03 -30.75
C GLN A 416 9.17 -17.18 -30.78
N ILE A 417 10.36 -17.78 -30.85
CA ILE A 417 11.63 -17.05 -30.99
C ILE A 417 11.74 -16.34 -32.37
N GLY A 418 10.79 -16.57 -33.30
CA GLY A 418 10.70 -15.86 -34.58
C GLY A 418 9.81 -14.60 -34.62
N GLY A 419 9.21 -14.14 -33.51
CA GLY A 419 8.31 -12.97 -33.61
C GLY A 419 7.80 -12.42 -32.27
N HIS A 420 8.29 -11.22 -31.93
CA HIS A 420 7.73 -10.17 -31.07
C HIS A 420 6.62 -10.50 -30.05
N SER A 421 7.02 -10.31 -28.78
CA SER A 421 6.25 -9.83 -27.62
C SER A 421 5.04 -10.62 -27.10
N ASN A 422 5.30 -11.32 -25.98
CA ASN A 422 4.57 -11.24 -24.71
C ASN A 422 3.05 -11.12 -24.76
N HIS A 423 2.36 -12.25 -24.82
CA HIS A 423 1.15 -12.52 -24.02
C HIS A 423 0.86 -14.02 -24.05
N THR A 424 1.48 -14.77 -23.15
CA THR A 424 0.95 -16.08 -22.73
C THR A 424 0.72 -15.98 -21.23
N ASN A 425 -0.45 -15.48 -20.85
CA ASN A 425 -1.07 -15.75 -19.55
C ASN A 425 -1.40 -17.25 -19.54
N ALA A 426 -0.38 -18.08 -19.38
CA ALA A 426 -0.53 -19.50 -19.17
C ALA A 426 -0.87 -19.68 -17.69
N LEU A 427 -2.02 -20.31 -17.43
CA LEU A 427 -2.49 -20.80 -16.14
C LEU A 427 -1.41 -21.65 -15.43
N LYS A 428 -0.42 -21.01 -14.82
CA LYS A 428 0.27 -21.55 -13.65
C LYS A 428 -0.72 -21.43 -12.50
N PHE A 429 -0.90 -22.49 -11.72
CA PHE A 429 -1.20 -22.26 -10.31
C PHE A 429 -0.09 -21.33 -9.84
N ASP A 430 -0.43 -20.07 -9.56
CA ASP A 430 0.58 -19.03 -9.48
C ASP A 430 1.39 -19.25 -8.20
N SER A 431 2.47 -20.04 -8.32
CA SER A 431 3.39 -20.27 -7.22
C SER A 431 3.96 -18.96 -6.72
N GLN A 432 3.90 -17.89 -7.52
CA GLN A 432 4.20 -16.53 -7.12
C GLN A 432 3.19 -15.95 -6.14
N CYS A 433 1.88 -16.27 -6.22
CA CYS A 433 0.87 -15.91 -5.22
C CYS A 433 1.10 -16.61 -3.87
N VAL A 434 1.51 -17.88 -3.88
CA VAL A 434 1.88 -18.62 -2.67
C VAL A 434 3.19 -18.08 -2.08
N SER A 435 4.18 -17.79 -2.93
CA SER A 435 5.49 -17.24 -2.53
C SER A 435 5.36 -15.84 -1.92
N SER A 436 4.53 -14.97 -2.50
CA SER A 436 4.26 -13.63 -1.96
C SER A 436 3.42 -13.65 -0.69
N SER A 437 2.64 -14.71 -0.44
CA SER A 437 2.00 -14.94 0.87
C SER A 437 3.02 -15.31 1.95
N HIS A 438 4.02 -16.14 1.61
CA HIS A 438 5.09 -16.54 2.53
C HIS A 438 6.06 -15.39 2.88
N GLU A 439 6.15 -14.36 2.02
CA GLU A 439 6.83 -13.09 2.33
C GLU A 439 6.03 -12.18 3.30
N ILE A 440 4.71 -12.40 3.43
CA ILE A 440 3.79 -11.56 4.21
C ILE A 440 3.41 -12.20 5.56
N ILE A 441 3.24 -13.52 5.62
CA ILE A 441 3.06 -14.30 6.86
C ILE A 441 4.17 -15.34 6.91
N THR A 442 5.04 -15.22 7.92
CA THR A 442 6.08 -16.21 8.21
C THR A 442 5.66 -17.08 9.40
N ASN A 443 6.46 -18.11 9.70
CA ASN A 443 6.32 -18.89 10.93
C ASN A 443 6.33 -18.02 12.21
N LYS A 444 6.93 -16.82 12.16
CA LYS A 444 6.93 -15.90 13.29
C LYS A 444 5.53 -15.33 13.57
N GLU A 445 4.82 -14.85 12.54
CA GLU A 445 3.47 -14.30 12.70
C GLU A 445 2.48 -15.36 13.20
N LEU A 446 2.63 -16.62 12.76
CA LEU A 446 1.85 -17.75 13.28
C LEU A 446 2.10 -17.97 14.78
N LYS A 447 3.37 -17.95 15.21
CA LYS A 447 3.72 -18.07 16.63
C LYS A 447 3.21 -16.89 17.46
N ASP A 448 3.34 -15.67 16.95
CA ASP A 448 2.84 -14.46 17.61
C ASP A 448 1.30 -14.50 17.76
N ALA A 449 0.59 -15.04 16.76
CA ALA A 449 -0.85 -15.26 16.82
C ALA A 449 -1.24 -16.34 17.86
N ALA A 450 -0.54 -17.48 17.86
CA ALA A 450 -0.73 -18.53 18.86
C ALA A 450 -0.44 -18.02 20.28
N TYR A 451 0.62 -17.22 20.47
CA TYR A 451 0.91 -16.56 21.73
C TYR A 451 -0.21 -15.60 22.15
N GLY A 452 -0.81 -14.87 21.21
CA GLY A 452 -1.99 -14.04 21.48
C GLY A 452 -3.17 -14.85 22.02
N VAL A 453 -3.44 -16.02 21.44
CA VAL A 453 -4.47 -16.96 21.91
C VAL A 453 -4.16 -17.46 23.32
N ILE A 454 -2.93 -17.94 23.55
CA ILE A 454 -2.46 -18.42 24.86
C ILE A 454 -2.58 -17.32 25.93
N SER A 455 -2.16 -16.09 25.59
CA SER A 455 -2.24 -14.94 26.48
C SER A 455 -3.68 -14.61 26.86
N LEU A 456 -4.64 -14.73 25.94
CA LEU A 456 -6.06 -14.51 26.24
C LEU A 456 -6.62 -15.59 27.18
N ILE A 457 -6.25 -16.85 26.96
CA ILE A 457 -6.65 -17.97 27.82
C ILE A 457 -6.17 -17.72 29.25
N ASN A 458 -4.89 -17.36 29.40
CA ASN A 458 -4.30 -17.15 30.73
C ASN A 458 -4.85 -15.88 31.41
N THR A 459 -5.12 -14.82 30.64
CA THR A 459 -5.63 -13.55 31.18
C THR A 459 -7.08 -13.65 31.66
N TYR A 460 -7.92 -14.41 30.93
CA TYR A 460 -9.35 -14.50 31.17
C TYR A 460 -9.82 -15.86 31.73
N ASP A 461 -8.86 -16.73 32.06
CA ASP A 461 -9.07 -18.12 32.47
C ASP A 461 -10.08 -18.85 31.59
N LEU A 462 -9.82 -18.87 30.28
CA LEU A 462 -10.72 -19.46 29.29
C LEU A 462 -10.61 -20.99 29.26
N ASP A 463 -11.72 -21.66 28.98
CA ASP A 463 -11.77 -23.10 28.74
C ASP A 463 -11.26 -23.44 27.32
N ILE A 464 -10.22 -24.27 27.25
CA ILE A 464 -9.56 -24.66 26.00
C ILE A 464 -10.52 -25.38 25.06
N LYS A 465 -11.35 -26.28 25.59
CA LYS A 465 -12.30 -27.06 24.80
C LYS A 465 -13.40 -26.18 24.20
N SER A 466 -13.94 -25.26 24.98
CA SER A 466 -14.91 -24.26 24.50
C SER A 466 -14.29 -23.40 23.40
N LEU A 467 -13.05 -22.93 23.60
CA LEU A 467 -12.34 -22.10 22.63
C LEU A 467 -12.04 -22.85 21.33
N ALA A 468 -11.62 -24.10 21.41
CA ALA A 468 -11.40 -24.96 20.25
C ALA A 468 -12.70 -25.20 19.44
N ASN A 469 -13.85 -25.18 20.10
CA ASN A 469 -15.17 -25.21 19.45
C ASN A 469 -15.66 -23.85 18.95
N GLY A 470 -14.86 -22.80 19.10
CA GLY A 470 -15.19 -21.45 18.67
C GLY A 470 -15.96 -20.62 19.68
N PHE A 471 -16.07 -21.05 20.94
CA PHE A 471 -16.77 -20.33 22.00
C PHE A 471 -15.80 -19.72 23.01
N ILE A 472 -16.01 -18.44 23.36
CA ILE A 472 -15.24 -17.80 24.43
C ILE A 472 -15.98 -17.99 25.76
N ARG A 473 -15.46 -18.86 26.62
CA ARG A 473 -16.03 -19.17 27.94
C ARG A 473 -14.96 -19.21 29.02
N SER A 474 -15.18 -18.54 30.15
CA SER A 474 -14.30 -18.68 31.32
C SER A 474 -14.62 -19.95 32.11
N LYS A 475 -13.60 -20.59 32.68
CA LYS A 475 -13.74 -21.81 33.50
C LYS A 475 -14.59 -21.59 34.76
N THR A 476 -14.63 -20.35 35.27
CA THR A 476 -15.33 -19.99 36.51
C THR A 476 -16.81 -19.65 36.31
N SER A 477 -17.28 -19.50 35.07
CA SER A 477 -18.69 -19.23 34.76
C SER A 477 -19.54 -20.51 34.84
N SER A 478 -20.01 -20.80 36.05
CA SER A 478 -21.08 -21.76 36.34
C SER A 478 -22.45 -21.11 36.17
N GLY A 479 -22.94 -20.97 34.93
CA GLY A 479 -24.34 -20.63 34.69
C GLY A 479 -24.59 -19.69 33.51
N ALA A 480 -25.59 -20.07 32.71
CA ALA A 480 -26.21 -19.38 31.58
C ALA A 480 -25.34 -19.17 30.33
N GLU A 481 -25.71 -19.89 29.27
CA GLU A 481 -25.35 -19.57 27.89
C GLU A 481 -25.77 -18.12 27.59
N VAL A 482 -24.79 -17.22 27.48
CA VAL A 482 -25.01 -15.95 26.81
C VAL A 482 -24.86 -16.22 25.31
N THR A 483 -25.93 -16.74 24.70
CA THR A 483 -26.16 -16.72 23.25
C THR A 483 -26.40 -15.29 22.77
N SER A 484 -25.38 -14.44 22.94
CA SER A 484 -25.29 -13.22 22.16
C SER A 484 -24.59 -13.59 20.86
N ASN A 485 -25.23 -13.31 19.72
CA ASN A 485 -24.77 -13.57 18.35
C ASN A 485 -23.41 -12.90 17.97
N GLY A 486 -22.58 -12.50 18.95
CA GLY A 486 -21.27 -11.88 18.79
C GLY A 486 -20.08 -12.64 19.39
N ASN A 487 -20.28 -13.70 20.19
CA ASN A 487 -19.20 -14.40 20.92
C ASN A 487 -18.84 -15.80 20.37
N GLN A 488 -19.38 -16.18 19.20
CA GLN A 488 -19.13 -17.47 18.57
C GLN A 488 -18.36 -17.29 17.26
N SER A 489 -17.23 -18.00 17.14
CA SER A 489 -16.49 -18.14 15.89
C SER A 489 -17.30 -18.95 14.88
N LYS A 490 -17.19 -18.59 13.60
CA LYS A 490 -17.73 -19.40 12.49
C LYS A 490 -16.92 -20.68 12.23
N TYR A 491 -15.74 -20.79 12.85
CA TYR A 491 -14.78 -21.85 12.64
C TYR A 491 -14.39 -22.48 13.98
N ALA A 492 -14.32 -23.81 14.00
CA ALA A 492 -13.73 -24.59 15.08
C ALA A 492 -12.32 -25.03 14.66
N LEU A 493 -11.44 -25.24 15.64
CA LEU A 493 -10.08 -25.71 15.41
C LEU A 493 -10.09 -27.19 15.04
N ASN A 494 -9.21 -27.60 14.12
CA ASN A 494 -8.97 -29.02 13.82
C ASN A 494 -7.85 -29.59 14.72
N ALA A 495 -7.52 -30.88 14.56
CA ALA A 495 -6.44 -31.53 15.32
C ALA A 495 -5.08 -30.85 15.14
N PHE A 496 -4.76 -30.44 13.92
CA PHE A 496 -3.48 -29.80 13.60
C PHE A 496 -3.35 -28.42 14.25
N ASP A 497 -4.42 -27.62 14.24
CA ASP A 497 -4.48 -26.32 14.92
C ASP A 497 -4.21 -26.47 16.42
N CYS A 498 -4.86 -27.46 17.06
CA CYS A 498 -4.69 -27.76 18.48
C CYS A 498 -3.26 -28.25 18.79
N TYR A 499 -2.67 -29.06 17.91
CA TYR A 499 -1.27 -29.48 18.02
C TYR A 499 -0.30 -28.29 17.93
N LEU A 500 -0.47 -27.39 16.98
CA LEU A 500 0.41 -26.22 16.81
C LEU A 500 0.36 -25.30 18.04
N ILE A 501 -0.84 -25.02 18.56
CA ILE A 501 -1.01 -24.23 19.79
C ILE A 501 -0.40 -24.98 20.99
N GLY A 502 -0.64 -26.29 21.11
CA GLY A 502 -0.08 -27.13 22.17
C GLY A 502 1.45 -27.15 22.16
N LYS A 503 2.06 -27.26 20.99
CA LYS A 503 3.52 -27.18 20.79
C LYS A 503 4.08 -25.81 21.17
N GLN A 504 3.42 -24.72 20.78
CA GLN A 504 3.87 -23.38 21.18
C GLN A 504 3.74 -23.16 22.70
N THR A 505 2.66 -23.65 23.31
CA THR A 505 2.45 -23.62 24.77
C THR A 505 3.53 -24.45 25.49
N PHE A 506 3.89 -25.60 24.92
CA PHE A 506 4.98 -26.44 25.42
C PHE A 506 6.34 -25.72 25.37
N ASP A 507 6.66 -25.07 24.25
CA ASP A 507 7.90 -24.31 24.07
C ASP A 507 8.00 -23.15 25.08
N ASN A 508 6.86 -22.58 25.48
CA ASN A 508 6.75 -21.57 26.54
C ASN A 508 6.90 -22.15 27.97
N LYS A 509 7.10 -23.47 28.10
CA LYS A 509 7.23 -24.22 29.37
C LYS A 509 5.94 -24.29 30.19
N GLU A 510 4.79 -24.02 29.59
CA GLU A 510 3.46 -24.13 30.20
C GLU A 510 2.91 -25.56 30.02
N TYR A 511 3.57 -26.55 30.63
CA TYR A 511 3.31 -27.98 30.35
C TYR A 511 1.88 -28.46 30.68
N SER A 512 1.21 -27.82 31.64
CA SER A 512 -0.17 -28.16 32.03
C SER A 512 -1.18 -27.81 30.93
N ASP A 513 -1.07 -26.60 30.38
CA ASP A 513 -1.96 -26.14 29.31
C ASP A 513 -1.57 -26.74 27.96
N ALA A 514 -0.27 -26.97 27.74
CA ALA A 514 0.20 -27.75 26.60
C ALA A 514 -0.42 -29.15 26.56
N LYS A 515 -0.48 -29.83 27.72
CA LYS A 515 -1.13 -31.14 27.83
C LYS A 515 -2.62 -31.08 27.46
N GLN A 516 -3.34 -30.06 27.89
CA GLN A 516 -4.76 -29.88 27.56
C GLN A 516 -4.95 -29.68 26.05
N TRP A 517 -4.17 -28.80 25.43
CA TRP A 517 -4.20 -28.59 23.98
C TRP A 517 -3.87 -29.84 23.16
N LEU A 518 -2.85 -30.59 23.60
CA LEU A 518 -2.46 -31.83 22.93
C LEU A 518 -3.47 -32.96 23.12
N THR A 519 -4.17 -32.99 24.26
CA THR A 519 -5.30 -33.90 24.47
C THR A 519 -6.46 -33.53 23.55
N GLU A 520 -6.81 -32.24 23.45
CA GLU A 520 -7.84 -31.77 22.53
C GLU A 520 -7.48 -32.06 21.06
N ALA A 521 -6.19 -32.05 20.71
CA ALA A 521 -5.71 -32.47 19.39
C ALA A 521 -5.99 -33.96 19.13
N ILE A 522 -5.80 -34.83 20.13
CA ILE A 522 -6.15 -36.27 20.02
C ILE A 522 -7.65 -36.45 19.82
N ASP A 523 -8.47 -35.72 20.58
CA ASP A 523 -9.93 -35.81 20.51
C ASP A 523 -10.49 -35.37 19.15
N ARG A 524 -9.69 -34.70 18.32
CA ARG A 524 -10.06 -34.12 17.02
C ARG A 524 -9.39 -34.78 15.82
N LEU A 525 -8.66 -35.88 16.01
CA LEU A 525 -7.96 -36.57 14.91
C LEU A 525 -8.93 -37.00 13.81
N ASP A 526 -8.52 -36.80 12.55
CA ASP A 526 -9.27 -37.15 11.35
C ASP A 526 -8.40 -37.94 10.35
N ASP A 527 -9.02 -38.43 9.26
CA ASP A 527 -8.35 -39.21 8.22
C ASP A 527 -7.28 -38.42 7.45
N MET A 528 -7.28 -37.08 7.57
CA MET A 528 -6.28 -36.21 6.94
C MET A 528 -5.05 -35.97 7.84
N THR A 529 -5.12 -36.37 9.12
CA THR A 529 -4.02 -36.14 10.05
C THR A 529 -2.90 -37.16 9.83
N SER A 530 -1.70 -36.68 9.48
CA SER A 530 -0.57 -37.56 9.18
C SER A 530 -0.08 -38.33 10.42
N ASP A 531 0.35 -39.58 10.20
CA ASP A 531 0.95 -40.43 11.24
C ASP A 531 2.15 -39.74 11.96
N GLU A 532 2.92 -38.92 11.25
CA GLU A 532 4.03 -38.14 11.83
C GLU A 532 3.56 -37.16 12.92
N ILE A 533 2.49 -36.41 12.63
CA ILE A 533 1.88 -35.45 13.58
C ILE A 533 1.34 -36.20 14.80
N ILE A 534 0.67 -37.35 14.60
CA ILE A 534 0.12 -38.15 15.70
C ILE A 534 1.25 -38.66 16.60
N ALA A 535 2.33 -39.17 16.01
CA ALA A 535 3.50 -39.61 16.75
C ALA A 535 4.15 -38.47 17.55
N ASP A 536 4.21 -37.26 16.98
CA ASP A 536 4.71 -36.06 17.64
C ASP A 536 3.84 -35.62 18.81
N ILE A 537 2.51 -35.59 18.66
CA ILE A 537 1.56 -35.29 19.75
C ILE A 537 1.84 -36.19 20.96
N PHE A 538 2.00 -37.50 20.74
CA PHE A 538 2.32 -38.45 21.81
C PHE A 538 3.69 -38.21 22.44
N ASN A 539 4.70 -37.79 21.68
CA ASN A 539 6.01 -37.44 22.25
C ASN A 539 5.90 -36.23 23.19
N TYR A 540 5.19 -35.18 22.77
CA TYR A 540 4.97 -34.01 23.62
C TYR A 540 4.15 -34.35 24.87
N LEU A 541 3.08 -35.14 24.74
CA LEU A 541 2.29 -35.60 25.89
C LEU A 541 3.11 -36.45 26.86
N SER A 542 3.96 -37.34 26.36
CA SER A 542 4.89 -38.12 27.19
C SER A 542 5.76 -37.21 28.06
N PHE A 543 6.30 -36.13 27.47
CA PHE A 543 7.12 -35.18 28.21
C PHE A 543 6.30 -34.34 29.20
N CYS A 544 5.10 -33.90 28.83
CA CYS A 544 4.19 -33.20 29.74
C CYS A 544 3.89 -34.05 30.98
N GLU A 545 3.57 -35.34 30.80
CA GLU A 545 3.32 -36.28 31.91
C GLU A 545 4.56 -36.45 32.79
N LEU A 546 5.75 -36.56 32.19
CA LEU A 546 7.01 -36.63 32.92
C LEU A 546 7.22 -35.38 33.80
N LYS A 547 6.94 -34.19 33.26
CA LYS A 547 7.03 -32.93 34.02
C LYS A 547 6.01 -32.82 35.13
N SER A 548 4.85 -33.46 34.98
CA SER A 548 3.84 -33.60 36.05
C SER A 548 4.13 -34.75 37.04
N GLY A 549 5.25 -35.48 36.88
CA GLY A 549 5.63 -36.59 37.76
C GLY A 549 4.89 -37.92 37.50
N LYS A 550 4.13 -38.03 36.40
CA LYS A 550 3.31 -39.20 36.06
C LYS A 550 4.04 -40.15 35.11
N ILE A 551 4.93 -40.97 35.68
CA ILE A 551 5.84 -41.85 34.93
C ILE A 551 5.07 -42.89 34.08
N SER A 552 4.00 -43.49 34.62
CA SER A 552 3.20 -44.49 33.89
C SER A 552 2.54 -43.89 32.64
N GLY A 553 1.97 -42.69 32.76
CA GLY A 553 1.40 -41.95 31.62
C GLY A 553 2.45 -41.59 30.57
N ALA A 554 3.64 -41.16 31.01
CA ALA A 554 4.75 -40.86 30.11
C ALA A 554 5.19 -42.10 29.30
N GLN A 555 5.28 -43.27 29.95
CA GLN A 555 5.62 -44.52 29.27
C GLN A 555 4.53 -44.96 28.29
N LYS A 556 3.25 -44.80 28.64
CA LYS A 556 2.12 -45.10 27.75
C LYS A 556 2.22 -44.32 26.44
N TYR A 557 2.35 -42.99 26.51
CA TYR A 557 2.44 -42.17 25.30
C TYR A 557 3.70 -42.43 24.48
N LYS A 558 4.82 -42.74 25.11
CA LYS A 558 6.06 -43.10 24.40
C LYS A 558 5.91 -44.39 23.59
N ARG A 559 5.21 -45.40 24.13
CA ARG A 559 4.89 -46.65 23.41
C ARG A 559 3.96 -46.38 22.23
N LEU A 560 2.94 -45.54 22.42
CA LEU A 560 2.00 -45.16 21.35
C LEU A 560 2.71 -44.44 20.19
N SER A 561 3.62 -43.50 20.50
CA SER A 561 4.42 -42.83 19.47
C SER A 561 5.29 -43.81 18.68
N ALA A 562 5.92 -44.77 19.36
CA ALA A 562 6.75 -45.78 18.72
C ALA A 562 5.93 -46.72 17.82
N ALA A 563 4.73 -47.12 18.24
CA ALA A 563 3.86 -48.01 17.47
C ALA A 563 3.45 -47.42 16.12
N ILE A 564 3.19 -46.11 16.07
CA ILE A 564 2.81 -45.41 14.82
C ILE A 564 3.95 -45.41 13.81
N LYS A 565 5.20 -45.25 14.26
CA LYS A 565 6.38 -45.22 13.37
C LYS A 565 6.74 -46.57 12.74
N ILE A 566 6.18 -47.68 13.23
CA ILE A 566 6.54 -49.05 12.81
C ILE A 566 5.61 -49.57 11.68
N LYS A 567 4.56 -48.83 11.30
CA LYS A 567 3.61 -49.25 10.26
C LYS A 567 4.31 -49.40 8.89
N PRO A 568 4.30 -50.58 8.23
CA PRO A 568 4.90 -50.75 6.91
C PRO A 568 4.03 -50.10 5.80
N PRO A 569 4.64 -49.46 4.78
CA PRO A 569 3.92 -48.59 3.84
C PRO A 569 3.13 -49.28 2.71
N ASN A 570 2.96 -50.61 2.67
CA ASN A 570 2.31 -51.29 1.53
C ASN A 570 1.23 -52.31 1.95
N MET A 571 -0.04 -51.88 1.92
CA MET A 571 -1.14 -52.73 1.43
C MET A 571 -1.93 -51.93 0.40
N ILE A 572 -1.84 -52.34 -0.86
CA ILE A 572 -2.65 -51.87 -1.97
C ILE A 572 -4.09 -52.34 -1.69
N PRO A 573 -5.13 -51.47 -1.67
CA PRO A 573 -6.49 -51.92 -1.52
C PRO A 573 -6.97 -52.52 -2.85
N ILE A 574 -7.02 -53.86 -2.92
CA ILE A 574 -7.85 -54.56 -3.91
C ILE A 574 -9.30 -54.29 -3.52
N ALA A 575 -10.06 -53.80 -4.49
CA ALA A 575 -11.45 -53.41 -4.38
C ALA A 575 -12.32 -54.42 -3.60
N MET A 576 -12.95 -53.97 -2.52
CA MET A 576 -14.32 -54.34 -2.15
C MET A 576 -14.97 -53.16 -1.46
N GLY A 577 -16.15 -52.77 -1.94
CA GLY A 577 -16.96 -51.74 -1.30
C GLY A 577 -17.52 -52.26 0.03
N SER A 578 -17.13 -51.62 1.12
CA SER A 578 -17.98 -51.42 2.28
C SER A 578 -17.45 -50.23 3.08
N THR A 579 -18.38 -49.39 3.50
CA THR A 579 -18.19 -48.32 4.47
C THR A 579 -17.93 -48.94 5.83
N ASP A 580 -16.67 -49.16 6.20
CA ASP A 580 -16.29 -49.48 7.58
C ASP A 580 -15.13 -48.59 8.02
N VAL A 581 -15.48 -47.62 8.86
CA VAL A 581 -14.57 -46.80 9.66
C VAL A 581 -13.85 -47.73 10.65
N VAL A 582 -12.64 -47.34 11.08
CA VAL A 582 -11.83 -47.89 12.19
C VAL A 582 -10.73 -48.92 11.83
N PRO A 583 -9.51 -48.44 11.52
CA PRO A 583 -8.29 -49.25 11.76
C PRO A 583 -7.38 -48.72 12.89
N VAL A 584 -7.47 -47.45 13.29
CA VAL A 584 -6.52 -46.87 14.29
C VAL A 584 -6.98 -47.08 15.73
N MET A 585 -8.29 -47.03 15.99
CA MET A 585 -8.86 -47.27 17.33
C MET A 585 -8.83 -48.75 17.74
N LYS A 586 -8.80 -49.67 16.76
CA LYS A 586 -8.79 -51.12 17.01
C LYS A 586 -7.46 -51.63 17.56
N LEU A 587 -6.34 -51.06 17.11
CA LEU A 587 -5.01 -51.38 17.66
C LEU A 587 -4.82 -50.86 19.10
N ALA A 588 -5.44 -49.73 19.44
CA ALA A 588 -5.37 -49.16 20.79
C ALA A 588 -6.17 -50.01 21.81
N LEU A 589 -7.30 -50.59 21.38
CA LEU A 589 -8.10 -51.51 22.20
C LEU A 589 -7.46 -52.89 22.35
N GLU A 590 -6.77 -53.41 21.32
CA GLU A 590 -6.05 -54.70 21.41
C GLU A 590 -4.83 -54.65 22.35
N LEU A 591 -4.22 -53.47 22.54
CA LEU A 591 -3.09 -53.28 23.47
C LEU A 591 -3.50 -53.06 24.93
N ASP A 592 -4.75 -52.66 25.20
CA ASP A 592 -5.30 -52.57 26.56
C ASP A 592 -5.72 -53.96 27.12
N CYS A 593 -5.77 -55.01 26.28
CA CYS A 593 -6.08 -56.39 26.71
C CYS A 593 -4.85 -57.24 27.12
N LEU A 594 -3.64 -56.66 27.15
CA LEU A 594 -2.38 -57.37 27.48
C LEU A 594 -1.71 -56.89 28.78
N ASN A 595 -2.47 -56.28 29.71
CA ASN A 595 -2.03 -56.00 31.09
C ASN A 595 -2.94 -56.66 32.11
#